data_AF-X1PS87-F1
#
_entry.id   AF-X1PS87-F1
#
_cell.length_a   1.000
_cell.length_b   1.000
_cell.length_c   1.000
_cell.angle_alpha   90.00
_cell.angle_beta   90.00
_cell.angle_gamma   90.00
#
_symmetry.space_group_name_H-M   'P 1'
#
loop_
_entity.id
_entity.type
_entity.pdbx_description
1 polymer ?
#
loop_
_entity_poly.entity_id
_entity_poly.type
_entity_poly.pdbx_seq_one_letter_code
_entity_poly.pdbx_strand_id
1 'polypeptide(L)'
;MATLPKWSTPDRQVLLLKLFLDSRGFCIYGHKKCPIPAHYYEVAIEHIIEGWKEDDRESWKLERKALHSLGERRYPIRGRFNTISKDIFFDKQPLFYLEGLGFSGLKLQPFAKVKIASSYFHLYIDLGDSLKGTSKNRRRKAIRYGKPLPLEVEARVKKLITLAVKDYLNH
;
A
#
# COMPACT_ATOMS: atom_id res chain seq x y z
N MET A 1 -43.57 15.19 12.89
CA MET A 1 -42.69 15.92 13.83
C MET A 1 -41.70 16.73 13.00
N ALA A 2 -41.62 18.04 13.19
CA ALA A 2 -40.69 18.87 12.43
C ALA A 2 -39.25 18.43 12.75
N THR A 3 -38.50 18.00 11.73
CA THR A 3 -37.09 17.65 11.88
C THR A 3 -36.31 18.94 12.11
N LEU A 4 -35.77 19.12 13.30
CA LEU A 4 -34.88 20.24 13.61
C LEU A 4 -33.67 20.22 12.67
N PRO A 5 -33.11 21.40 12.33
CA PRO A 5 -31.93 21.45 11.47
C PRO A 5 -30.73 20.81 12.17
N LYS A 6 -29.85 20.17 11.40
CA LYS A 6 -28.72 19.36 11.91
C LYS A 6 -27.79 20.09 12.87
N TRP A 7 -27.64 21.41 12.71
CA TRP A 7 -26.80 22.23 13.58
C TRP A 7 -27.41 22.46 14.97
N SER A 8 -28.71 22.20 15.16
CA SER A 8 -29.47 22.51 16.37
C SER A 8 -29.39 21.37 17.40
N THR A 9 -28.20 21.13 17.93
CA THR A 9 -27.99 20.18 19.03
C THR A 9 -28.51 20.73 20.35
N PRO A 10 -28.89 19.88 21.33
CA PRO A 10 -29.40 20.33 22.63
C PRO A 10 -28.47 21.34 23.32
N ASP A 11 -27.16 21.10 23.28
CA ASP A 11 -26.17 21.99 23.91
C ASP A 11 -26.13 23.38 23.26
N ARG A 12 -26.21 23.43 21.93
CA ARG A 12 -26.26 24.68 21.15
C ARG A 12 -27.55 25.44 21.40
N GLN A 13 -28.68 24.76 21.52
CA GLN A 13 -29.96 25.37 21.90
C GLN A 13 -29.90 25.98 23.30
N VAL A 14 -29.31 25.27 24.26
CA VAL A 14 -29.10 25.78 25.63
C VAL A 14 -28.21 27.03 25.61
N LEU A 15 -27.18 27.09 24.76
CA LEU A 15 -26.35 28.29 24.63
C LEU A 15 -27.16 29.49 24.11
N LEU A 16 -27.97 29.30 23.07
CA LEU A 16 -28.81 30.37 22.52
C LEU A 16 -29.84 30.88 23.55
N LEU A 17 -30.41 29.97 24.34
CA LEU A 17 -31.32 30.31 25.42
C LEU A 17 -30.62 31.09 26.54
N LYS A 18 -29.41 30.68 26.94
CA LYS A 18 -28.61 31.44 27.92
C LYS A 18 -28.30 32.85 27.42
N LEU A 19 -27.83 32.97 26.18
CA LEU A 19 -27.58 34.27 25.54
C LEU A 19 -28.84 35.15 25.51
N PHE A 20 -30.02 34.54 25.29
CA PHE A 20 -31.28 35.27 25.32
C PHE A 20 -31.63 35.77 26.73
N LEU A 21 -31.48 34.91 27.74
CA LEU A 21 -31.80 35.25 29.12
C LEU A 21 -30.89 36.36 29.66
N ASP A 22 -29.60 36.31 29.32
CA ASP A 22 -28.61 37.28 29.76
C ASP A 22 -28.78 38.65 29.06
N SER A 23 -29.04 38.63 27.76
CA SER A 23 -29.19 39.86 26.95
C SER A 23 -30.62 40.42 26.92
N ARG A 24 -31.61 39.62 27.33
CA ARG A 24 -33.06 39.86 27.15
C ARG A 24 -33.45 40.18 25.70
N GLY A 25 -32.69 39.67 24.73
CA GLY A 25 -32.89 39.96 23.31
C GLY A 25 -32.30 41.28 22.82
N PHE A 26 -31.48 41.97 23.62
CA PHE A 26 -30.82 43.22 23.25
C PHE A 26 -29.33 43.01 22.96
N CYS A 27 -28.45 43.85 23.50
CA CYS A 27 -27.01 43.68 23.37
C CYS A 27 -26.56 42.44 24.15
N ILE A 28 -25.81 41.54 23.52
CA ILE A 28 -25.27 40.33 24.18
C ILE A 28 -24.37 40.66 25.36
N TYR A 29 -23.74 41.84 25.36
CA TYR A 29 -22.89 42.32 26.45
C TYR A 29 -23.65 43.17 27.49
N GLY A 30 -24.98 43.26 27.42
CA GLY A 30 -25.80 43.98 28.40
C GLY A 30 -25.80 45.52 28.26
N HIS A 31 -25.25 46.08 27.18
CA HIS A 31 -25.27 47.53 26.95
C HIS A 31 -26.68 48.01 26.57
N LYS A 32 -27.20 49.02 27.28
CA LYS A 32 -28.55 49.60 27.03
C LYS A 32 -28.66 50.35 25.69
N LYS A 33 -27.59 50.99 25.23
CA LYS A 33 -27.50 51.68 23.94
C LYS A 33 -26.18 51.30 23.28
N CYS A 34 -26.13 50.10 22.71
CA CYS A 34 -24.92 49.65 22.04
C CYS A 34 -24.77 50.35 20.69
N PRO A 35 -23.64 51.01 20.40
CA PRO A 35 -23.41 51.64 19.11
C PRO A 35 -22.97 50.64 18.02
N ILE A 36 -22.69 49.39 18.40
CA ILE A 36 -22.13 48.37 17.51
C ILE A 36 -23.26 47.40 17.11
N PRO A 37 -23.69 47.40 15.83
CA PRO A 37 -24.77 46.53 15.36
C PRO A 37 -24.49 45.03 15.53
N ALA A 38 -23.23 44.62 15.42
CA ALA A 38 -22.81 43.22 15.60
C ALA A 38 -23.05 42.69 17.03
N HIS A 39 -23.29 43.55 18.03
CA HIS A 39 -23.59 43.13 19.39
C HIS A 39 -25.07 42.86 19.63
N TYR A 40 -25.93 43.23 18.67
CA TYR A 40 -27.35 42.93 18.77
C TYR A 40 -27.58 41.42 18.68
N TYR A 41 -28.44 40.93 19.57
CA TYR A 41 -28.73 39.51 19.75
C TYR A 41 -29.00 38.79 18.42
N GLU A 42 -29.84 39.36 17.56
CA GLU A 42 -30.19 38.78 16.26
C GLU A 42 -28.96 38.58 15.37
N VAL A 43 -28.17 39.64 15.16
CA VAL A 43 -26.98 39.62 14.29
C VAL A 43 -25.92 38.66 14.84
N ALA A 44 -25.69 38.71 16.15
CA ALA A 44 -24.68 37.88 16.76
C ALA A 44 -25.04 36.38 16.75
N ILE A 45 -26.33 36.03 16.87
CA ILE A 45 -26.76 34.64 16.76
C ILE A 45 -26.63 34.11 15.34
N GLU A 46 -26.95 34.93 14.34
CA GLU A 46 -26.74 34.53 12.95
C GLU A 46 -25.27 34.13 12.70
N HIS A 47 -24.32 34.93 13.19
CA HIS A 47 -22.89 34.61 13.12
C HIS A 47 -22.51 33.35 13.91
N ILE A 48 -23.06 33.16 15.11
CA ILE A 48 -22.80 31.95 15.92
C ILE A 48 -23.31 30.70 15.19
N ILE A 49 -24.53 30.76 14.64
CA ILE A 49 -25.13 29.65 13.89
C ILE A 49 -24.36 29.38 12.60
N GLU A 50 -23.89 30.43 11.92
CA GLU A 50 -23.06 30.27 10.73
C GLU A 50 -21.74 29.56 11.04
N GLY A 51 -21.05 29.96 12.10
CA GLY A 51 -19.85 29.28 12.59
C GLY A 51 -20.09 27.80 12.89
N TRP A 52 -21.20 27.46 13.57
CA TRP A 52 -21.56 26.07 13.81
C TRP A 52 -21.81 25.25 12.54
N LYS A 53 -22.42 25.85 11.52
CA LYS A 53 -22.60 25.19 10.22
C LYS A 53 -21.28 24.97 9.49
N GLU A 54 -20.28 25.81 9.72
CA GLU A 54 -18.93 25.63 9.18
C GLU A 54 -18.21 24.51 9.91
N ASP A 55 -18.21 24.52 11.24
CA ASP A 55 -17.63 23.46 12.07
C ASP A 55 -18.19 22.08 11.72
N ASP A 56 -19.53 21.98 11.57
CA ASP A 56 -20.20 20.73 11.19
C ASP A 56 -19.77 20.27 9.78
N ARG A 57 -19.56 21.21 8.85
CA ARG A 57 -19.07 20.91 7.50
C ARG A 57 -17.62 20.44 7.53
N GLU A 58 -16.77 21.01 8.37
CA GLU A 58 -15.38 20.61 8.51
C GLU A 58 -15.25 19.24 9.16
N SER A 59 -15.98 18.99 10.25
CA SER A 59 -16.04 17.70 10.91
C SER A 59 -16.43 16.59 9.93
N TRP A 60 -17.49 16.82 9.14
CA TRP A 60 -17.91 15.87 8.11
C TRP A 60 -16.85 15.60 7.04
N LYS A 61 -16.10 16.63 6.62
CA LYS A 61 -14.98 16.45 5.68
C LYS A 61 -13.87 15.59 6.29
N LEU A 62 -13.55 15.80 7.57
CA LEU A 62 -12.54 15.03 8.28
C LEU A 62 -12.95 13.57 8.45
N GLU A 63 -14.19 13.32 8.88
CA GLU A 63 -14.76 11.96 8.97
C GLU A 63 -14.74 11.25 7.62
N ARG A 64 -15.18 11.95 6.56
CA ARG A 64 -15.15 11.40 5.20
C ARG A 64 -13.73 11.09 4.75
N LYS A 65 -12.77 11.96 5.05
CA LYS A 65 -11.35 11.74 4.77
C LYS A 65 -10.81 10.55 5.56
N ALA A 66 -11.23 10.36 6.81
CA ALA A 66 -10.84 9.24 7.64
C ALA A 66 -11.42 7.91 7.12
N LEU A 67 -12.71 7.87 6.77
CA LEU A 67 -13.38 6.69 6.19
C LEU A 67 -12.73 6.25 4.87
N HIS A 68 -12.34 7.19 4.02
CA HIS A 68 -11.67 6.90 2.74
C HIS A 68 -10.14 6.79 2.85
N SER A 69 -9.59 7.08 4.02
CA SER A 69 -8.19 6.84 4.34
C SER A 69 -8.06 5.39 4.82
N LEU A 70 -8.27 4.43 3.92
CA LEU A 70 -7.73 3.08 4.13
C LEU A 70 -6.23 3.27 4.39
N GLY A 71 -5.72 2.75 5.52
CA GLY A 71 -4.34 2.92 5.99
C GLY A 71 -3.26 2.33 5.08
N GLU A 72 -3.58 2.11 3.81
CA GLU A 72 -2.69 1.68 2.76
C GLU A 72 -1.64 2.75 2.48
N ARG A 73 -0.40 2.30 2.29
CA ARG A 73 0.69 3.16 1.83
C ARG A 73 0.29 3.80 0.51
N ARG A 74 0.06 5.11 0.53
CA ARG A 74 -0.22 5.91 -0.67
C ARG A 74 1.03 5.96 -1.55
N TYR A 75 1.16 4.98 -2.44
CA TYR A 75 2.07 5.10 -3.56
C TYR A 75 1.51 6.13 -4.55
N PRO A 76 2.38 6.91 -5.23
CA PRO A 76 1.91 7.83 -6.24
C PRO A 76 1.14 7.05 -7.33
N ILE A 77 -0.13 7.41 -7.51
CA ILE A 77 -1.00 6.84 -8.57
C ILE A 77 -0.39 7.07 -9.96
N ARG A 78 0.45 8.10 -10.09
CA ARG A 78 1.17 8.49 -11.30
C ARG A 78 2.65 8.10 -11.21
N GLY A 79 3.10 7.25 -12.12
CA GLY A 79 4.48 6.78 -12.26
C GLY A 79 4.55 5.52 -13.13
N ARG A 80 5.74 5.13 -13.61
CA ARG A 80 5.95 3.91 -14.42
C ARG A 80 5.72 2.59 -13.66
N PHE A 81 5.51 2.65 -12.34
CA PHE A 81 5.33 1.48 -11.47
C PHE A 81 4.22 1.73 -10.42
N ASN A 82 2.97 1.86 -10.90
CA ASN A 82 1.76 2.01 -10.09
C ASN A 82 1.38 0.70 -9.35
N THR A 83 0.38 0.74 -8.47
CA THR A 83 -0.08 -0.43 -7.69
C THR A 83 -0.48 -1.62 -8.57
N ILE A 84 -1.31 -1.37 -9.59
CA ILE A 84 -1.74 -2.40 -10.55
C ILE A 84 -0.54 -3.04 -11.26
N SER A 85 0.43 -2.23 -11.72
CA SER A 85 1.62 -2.72 -12.41
C SER A 85 2.56 -3.49 -11.49
N LYS A 86 2.57 -3.19 -10.19
CA LYS A 86 3.28 -3.97 -9.17
C LYS A 86 2.62 -5.32 -8.98
N ASP A 87 1.31 -5.37 -8.87
CA ASP A 87 0.59 -6.64 -8.74
C ASP A 87 0.82 -7.51 -9.97
N ILE A 88 0.67 -6.93 -11.18
CA ILE A 88 1.00 -7.61 -12.44
C ILE A 88 2.46 -8.08 -12.47
N PHE A 89 3.40 -7.29 -11.93
CA PHE A 89 4.81 -7.64 -11.88
C PHE A 89 5.09 -8.82 -10.94
N PHE A 90 4.51 -8.81 -9.74
CA PHE A 90 4.67 -9.89 -8.77
C PHE A 90 3.94 -11.17 -9.22
N ASP A 91 2.78 -11.05 -9.86
CA ASP A 91 2.03 -12.18 -10.42
C ASP A 91 2.79 -12.88 -11.55
N LYS A 92 3.51 -12.12 -12.37
CA LYS A 92 4.29 -12.65 -13.50
C LYS A 92 5.73 -13.01 -13.14
N GLN A 93 6.13 -12.85 -11.88
CA GLN A 93 7.50 -13.10 -11.48
C GLN A 93 7.79 -14.62 -11.54
N PRO A 94 8.84 -15.08 -12.24
CA PRO A 94 9.20 -16.50 -12.22
C PRO A 94 9.63 -16.90 -10.81
N LEU A 95 9.48 -18.17 -10.44
CA LEU A 95 9.89 -18.64 -9.09
C LEU A 95 11.39 -18.46 -8.83
N PHE A 96 12.21 -18.57 -9.89
CA PHE A 96 13.66 -18.49 -9.80
C PHE A 96 14.31 -17.99 -11.09
N TYR A 97 15.54 -17.50 -10.96
CA TYR A 97 16.43 -17.13 -12.06
C TYR A 97 17.68 -18.01 -12.05
N LEU A 98 18.01 -18.61 -13.20
CA LEU A 98 19.27 -19.35 -13.37
C LEU A 98 20.40 -18.35 -13.59
N GLU A 99 21.34 -18.24 -12.65
CA GLU A 99 22.48 -17.34 -12.80
C GLU A 99 23.64 -18.00 -13.54
N GLY A 100 23.84 -19.29 -13.31
CA GLY A 100 24.93 -20.02 -13.96
C GLY A 100 25.00 -21.49 -13.60
N LEU A 101 25.83 -22.20 -14.34
CA LEU A 101 26.16 -23.60 -14.13
C LEU A 101 27.63 -23.70 -13.73
N GLY A 102 27.96 -24.59 -12.80
CA GLY A 102 29.31 -24.80 -12.29
C GLY A 102 29.63 -26.26 -12.02
N PHE A 103 30.85 -26.51 -11.57
CA PHE A 103 31.29 -27.80 -11.01
C PHE A 103 31.81 -27.57 -9.61
N SER A 104 31.39 -28.43 -8.68
CA SER A 104 31.95 -28.45 -7.33
C SER A 104 33.36 -29.01 -7.40
N GLY A 105 34.35 -28.24 -6.91
CA GLY A 105 35.74 -28.69 -6.87
C GLY A 105 35.96 -29.88 -5.92
N LEU A 106 35.10 -30.02 -4.90
CA LEU A 106 35.21 -31.07 -3.88
C LEU A 106 34.61 -32.40 -4.34
N LYS A 107 33.34 -32.36 -4.79
CA LYS A 107 32.61 -33.57 -5.18
C LYS A 107 32.73 -33.91 -6.66
N LEU A 108 33.32 -33.02 -7.46
CA LEU A 108 33.38 -33.12 -8.91
C LEU A 108 31.99 -33.29 -9.57
N GLN A 109 30.95 -32.79 -8.89
CA GLN A 109 29.56 -32.85 -9.34
C GLN A 109 29.14 -31.50 -9.95
N PRO A 110 28.34 -31.52 -11.03
CA PRO A 110 27.80 -30.29 -11.62
C PRO A 110 26.74 -29.68 -10.71
N PHE A 111 26.74 -28.37 -10.54
CA PHE A 111 25.70 -27.66 -9.80
C PHE A 111 25.16 -26.47 -10.58
N ALA A 112 23.92 -26.07 -10.28
CA ALA A 112 23.31 -24.84 -10.76
C ALA A 112 23.28 -23.80 -9.63
N LYS A 113 23.67 -22.57 -9.95
CA LYS A 113 23.47 -21.40 -9.09
C LYS A 113 22.16 -20.73 -9.49
N VAL A 114 21.23 -20.67 -8.55
CA VAL A 114 19.85 -20.23 -8.80
C VAL A 114 19.47 -19.16 -7.78
N LYS A 115 19.00 -18.02 -8.26
CA LYS A 115 18.47 -16.95 -7.41
C LYS A 115 16.97 -17.11 -7.26
N ILE A 116 16.47 -17.12 -6.03
CA ILE A 116 15.02 -17.12 -5.77
C ILE A 116 14.48 -15.73 -6.10
N ALA A 117 13.35 -15.66 -6.78
CA ALA A 117 12.88 -14.36 -7.28
C ALA A 117 12.34 -13.43 -6.17
N SER A 118 11.74 -14.01 -5.14
CA SER A 118 11.21 -13.28 -3.98
C SER A 118 12.28 -12.88 -2.96
N SER A 119 13.54 -13.32 -3.11
CA SER A 119 14.57 -13.08 -2.10
C SER A 119 15.96 -12.78 -2.70
N TYR A 120 16.90 -12.41 -1.84
CA TYR A 120 18.31 -12.24 -2.20
C TYR A 120 19.11 -13.54 -2.04
N PHE A 121 18.46 -14.67 -1.75
CA PHE A 121 19.12 -15.94 -1.54
C PHE A 121 19.48 -16.62 -2.87
N HIS A 122 20.67 -17.22 -2.87
CA HIS A 122 21.16 -18.08 -3.94
C HIS A 122 21.19 -19.52 -3.45
N LEU A 123 20.48 -20.39 -4.17
CA LEU A 123 20.53 -21.84 -3.98
C LEU A 123 21.59 -22.44 -4.90
N TYR A 124 22.33 -23.39 -4.36
CA TYR A 124 23.29 -24.21 -5.09
C TYR A 124 22.73 -25.63 -5.19
N ILE A 125 22.19 -25.97 -6.36
CA ILE A 125 21.46 -27.21 -6.57
C ILE A 125 22.36 -28.19 -7.31
N ASP A 126 22.55 -29.37 -6.74
CA ASP A 126 23.29 -30.46 -7.39
C ASP A 126 22.50 -31.00 -8.58
N LEU A 127 23.15 -31.09 -9.73
CA LEU A 127 22.55 -31.57 -10.98
C LEU A 127 22.85 -33.06 -11.22
N GLY A 128 23.74 -33.67 -10.43
CA GLY A 128 24.11 -35.08 -10.55
C GLY A 128 24.46 -35.50 -11.98
N ASP A 129 23.80 -36.55 -12.46
CA ASP A 129 24.03 -37.13 -13.79
C ASP A 129 23.27 -36.43 -14.94
N SER A 130 22.59 -35.31 -14.68
CA SER A 130 21.75 -34.62 -15.67
C SER A 130 22.51 -34.16 -16.91
N LEU A 131 23.82 -33.91 -16.79
CA LEU A 131 24.69 -33.46 -17.89
C LEU A 131 25.42 -34.61 -18.60
N LYS A 132 25.24 -35.87 -18.18
CA LYS A 132 26.03 -37.02 -18.68
C LYS A 132 25.85 -37.29 -20.18
N GLY A 133 24.66 -37.00 -20.73
CA GLY A 133 24.35 -37.13 -22.16
C GLY A 133 24.95 -36.05 -23.07
N THR A 134 25.72 -35.09 -22.53
CA THR A 134 26.31 -34.01 -23.33
C THR A 134 27.82 -34.15 -23.50
N SER A 135 28.32 -33.81 -24.69
CA SER A 135 29.75 -33.86 -24.97
C SER A 135 30.54 -32.97 -24.02
N LYS A 136 31.76 -33.40 -23.65
CA LYS A 136 32.64 -32.70 -22.71
C LYS A 136 32.86 -31.23 -23.09
N ASN A 137 33.03 -30.95 -24.38
CA ASN A 137 33.21 -29.58 -24.87
C ASN A 137 31.94 -28.74 -24.76
N ARG A 138 30.77 -29.32 -25.02
CA ARG A 138 29.50 -28.60 -24.89
C ARG A 138 29.23 -28.25 -23.42
N ARG A 139 29.47 -29.18 -22.48
CA ARG A 139 29.43 -28.92 -21.03
C ARG A 139 30.34 -27.77 -20.62
N ARG A 140 31.62 -27.82 -21.04
CA ARG A 140 32.60 -26.77 -20.73
C ARG A 140 32.18 -25.41 -21.26
N LYS A 141 31.61 -25.34 -22.47
CA LYS A 141 31.12 -24.09 -23.08
C LYS A 141 29.86 -23.56 -22.41
N ALA A 142 28.94 -24.44 -21.98
CA ALA A 142 27.76 -24.04 -21.23
C ALA A 142 28.16 -23.42 -19.87
N ILE A 143 29.11 -24.03 -19.18
CA ILE A 143 29.59 -23.55 -17.87
C ILE A 143 30.39 -22.26 -17.99
N ARG A 144 31.35 -22.18 -18.92
CA ARG A 144 32.21 -20.99 -19.05
C ARG A 144 31.53 -19.80 -19.71
N TYR A 145 30.64 -20.04 -20.68
CA TYR A 145 30.12 -18.98 -21.55
C TYR A 145 28.59 -18.90 -21.56
N GLY A 146 27.89 -19.68 -20.74
CA GLY A 146 26.43 -19.70 -20.74
C GLY A 146 25.81 -20.19 -22.05
N LYS A 147 26.55 -20.98 -22.86
CA LYS A 147 25.99 -21.51 -24.12
C LYS A 147 24.79 -22.42 -23.84
N PRO A 148 23.74 -22.37 -24.67
CA PRO A 148 22.54 -23.18 -24.49
C PRO A 148 22.86 -24.67 -24.55
N LEU A 149 22.22 -25.43 -23.67
CA LEU A 149 22.26 -26.89 -23.66
C LEU A 149 21.25 -27.45 -24.69
N PRO A 150 21.34 -28.74 -25.07
CA PRO A 150 20.28 -29.38 -25.83
C PRO A 150 18.95 -29.28 -25.08
N LEU A 151 17.86 -29.07 -25.80
CA LEU A 151 16.52 -28.81 -25.23
C LEU A 151 16.11 -29.88 -24.21
N GLU A 152 16.40 -31.15 -24.48
CA GLU A 152 16.09 -32.26 -23.56
C GLU A 152 16.82 -32.17 -22.22
N VAL A 153 18.09 -31.74 -22.26
CA VAL A 153 18.95 -31.61 -21.09
C VAL A 153 18.56 -30.38 -20.29
N GLU A 154 18.25 -29.28 -20.98
CA GLU A 154 17.75 -28.06 -20.36
C GLU A 154 16.42 -28.30 -19.64
N ALA A 155 15.47 -29.02 -20.27
CA ALA A 155 14.20 -29.39 -19.65
C ALA A 155 14.41 -30.24 -18.38
N ARG A 156 15.36 -31.19 -18.42
CA ARG A 156 15.70 -32.03 -17.27
C ARG A 156 16.30 -31.21 -16.12
N VAL A 157 17.26 -30.34 -16.43
CA VAL A 157 17.88 -29.42 -15.46
C VAL A 157 16.83 -28.49 -14.85
N LYS A 158 15.97 -27.88 -15.67
CA LYS A 158 14.90 -26.98 -15.22
C LYS A 158 13.91 -27.71 -14.31
N LYS A 159 13.55 -28.96 -14.62
CA LYS A 159 12.66 -29.78 -13.78
C LYS A 159 13.27 -30.01 -12.39
N LEU A 160 14.55 -30.38 -12.32
CA LEU A 160 15.25 -30.60 -11.05
C LEU A 160 15.35 -29.31 -10.23
N ILE A 161 15.71 -28.20 -10.87
CA ILE A 161 15.77 -26.90 -10.19
C ILE A 161 14.40 -26.51 -9.65
N THR A 162 13.35 -26.69 -10.44
CA THR A 162 11.98 -26.36 -10.01
C THR A 162 11.55 -27.19 -8.80
N LEU A 163 11.90 -28.48 -8.77
CA LEU A 163 11.61 -29.34 -7.62
C LEU A 163 12.35 -28.87 -6.37
N ALA A 164 13.65 -28.61 -6.47
CA ALA A 164 14.46 -28.15 -5.34
C ALA A 164 14.02 -26.77 -4.82
N VAL A 165 13.65 -25.85 -5.70
CA VAL A 165 13.13 -24.53 -5.31
C VAL A 165 11.77 -24.66 -4.62
N LYS A 166 10.87 -25.52 -5.13
CA LYS A 166 9.57 -25.77 -4.50
C LYS A 166 9.72 -26.39 -3.12
N ASP A 167 10.62 -27.35 -2.97
CA ASP A 167 10.93 -27.97 -1.69
C ASP A 167 11.44 -26.93 -0.68
N TYR A 168 12.38 -26.08 -1.08
CA TYR A 168 12.88 -25.00 -0.25
C TYR A 168 11.81 -23.97 0.15
N LEU A 169 10.88 -23.63 -0.75
CA LEU A 169 9.81 -22.66 -0.44
C LEU A 169 8.68 -23.25 0.43
N ASN A 170 8.56 -24.56 0.52
CA ASN A 170 7.57 -25.25 1.36
C ASN A 170 8.09 -25.50 2.80
N HIS A 171 9.37 -25.27 3.06
CA HIS A 171 10.02 -25.39 4.35
C HIS A 171 10.20 -24.02 5.02
#